data_AF-A0A967SEZ2-F1
#
_entry.id   AF-A0A967SEZ2-F1
#
_cell.length_a   1.000
_cell.length_b   1.000
_cell.length_c   1.000
_cell.angle_alpha   90.00
_cell.angle_beta   90.00
_cell.angle_gamma   90.00
#
_symmetry.space_group_name_H-M   'P 1'
#
loop_
_entity.id
_entity.type
_entity.pdbx_description
1 polymer ?
#
loop_
_entity_poly.entity_id
_entity_poly.type
_entity_poly.pdbx_seq_one_letter_code
_entity_poly.pdbx_strand_id
1 'polypeptide(L)'
;MRHRSPHFGHIFSGEGYSAGYYGYMWADVLTSDAAEAFREAPGGFYDQELAKKLVEHLFAPRNAIDPAEAYRAFRGRDARIEALMRDRGF
;
A
#
# COMPACT_ATOMS: atom_id res chain seq x y z
N MET A 1 -6.15 17.35 -17.40
CA MET A 1 -4.91 17.45 -18.20
C MET A 1 -3.62 17.21 -17.41
N ARG A 2 -3.63 17.15 -16.06
CA ARG A 2 -2.42 17.04 -15.20
C ARG A 2 -1.47 15.85 -15.46
N HIS A 3 -1.89 14.81 -16.20
CA HIS A 3 -1.09 13.60 -16.45
C HIS A 3 -0.95 13.25 -17.94
N ARG A 4 -1.12 14.23 -18.85
CA ARG A 4 -0.73 14.08 -20.26
C ARG A 4 0.73 14.50 -20.43
N SER A 5 1.45 13.93 -21.41
CA SER A 5 2.90 14.10 -21.61
C SER A 5 3.44 15.52 -21.40
N PRO A 6 2.89 16.59 -22.02
CA PRO A 6 3.45 17.94 -21.87
C PRO A 6 3.31 18.52 -20.44
N HIS A 7 2.49 17.92 -19.58
CA HIS A 7 2.23 18.37 -18.22
C HIS A 7 2.52 17.30 -17.17
N PHE A 8 3.12 16.17 -17.56
CA PHE A 8 3.29 15.02 -16.67
C PHE A 8 4.52 15.18 -15.77
N GLY A 9 4.38 16.04 -14.75
CA GLY A 9 5.47 16.38 -13.85
C GLY A 9 6.13 15.18 -13.16
N HIS A 10 5.35 14.20 -12.69
CA HIS A 10 5.89 13.01 -12.01
C HIS A 10 6.94 12.25 -12.86
N ILE A 11 6.74 12.16 -14.18
CA ILE A 11 7.64 11.41 -15.06
C ILE A 11 8.79 12.27 -15.56
N PHE A 12 8.52 13.54 -15.94
CA PHE A 12 9.47 14.35 -16.71
C PHE A 12 10.18 15.47 -15.93
N SER A 13 9.67 15.86 -14.75
CA SER A 13 10.24 16.99 -13.99
C SER A 13 10.33 16.76 -12.49
N GLY A 14 9.80 15.64 -11.98
CA GLY A 14 9.87 15.23 -10.60
C GLY A 14 10.97 14.19 -10.40
N GLU A 15 11.49 14.12 -9.17
CA GLU A 15 12.44 13.09 -8.79
C GLU A 15 11.67 11.80 -8.44
N GLY A 16 11.99 10.70 -9.14
CA GLY A 16 11.69 9.36 -8.65
C GLY A 16 10.52 8.57 -9.29
N TYR A 17 9.73 9.15 -10.21
CA TYR A 17 8.61 8.41 -10.84
C TYR A 17 8.76 8.16 -12.35
N SER A 18 9.90 8.54 -12.96
CA SER A 18 10.24 8.07 -14.30
C SER A 18 10.34 6.55 -14.32
N ALA A 19 9.61 5.90 -15.23
CA ALA A 19 9.39 4.44 -15.23
C ALA A 19 8.84 3.86 -13.91
N GLY A 20 8.30 4.70 -13.01
CA GLY A 20 7.84 4.33 -11.67
C GLY A 20 6.43 4.80 -11.33
N TYR A 21 5.74 5.51 -12.23
CA TYR A 21 4.39 6.03 -11.96
C TYR A 21 3.34 4.92 -11.71
N TYR A 22 3.57 3.71 -12.22
CA TYR A 22 2.74 2.54 -11.87
C TYR A 22 2.81 2.19 -10.38
N GLY A 23 3.85 2.67 -9.67
CA GLY A 23 4.05 2.48 -8.24
C GLY A 23 2.86 2.95 -7.39
N TYR A 24 2.08 3.93 -7.86
CA TYR A 24 0.81 4.29 -7.19
C TYR A 24 -0.20 3.15 -7.23
N MET A 25 -0.45 2.56 -8.40
CA MET A 25 -1.39 1.45 -8.53
C MET A 25 -0.87 0.17 -7.86
N TRP A 26 0.45 -0.03 -7.87
CA TRP A 26 1.09 -1.09 -7.10
C TRP A 26 0.84 -0.91 -5.60
N ALA A 27 1.10 0.30 -5.07
CA ALA A 27 0.88 0.64 -3.66
C ALA A 27 -0.60 0.57 -3.24
N ASP A 28 -1.53 0.88 -4.15
CA ASP A 28 -2.97 0.74 -3.91
C ASP A 28 -3.35 -0.70 -3.57
N VAL A 29 -2.71 -1.72 -4.18
CA VAL A 29 -2.96 -3.14 -3.82
C VAL A 29 -2.65 -3.40 -2.35
N LEU A 30 -1.51 -2.90 -1.85
CA LEU A 30 -1.13 -3.07 -0.45
C LEU A 30 -2.08 -2.31 0.48
N THR A 31 -2.47 -1.09 0.09
CA THR A 31 -3.35 -0.22 0.86
C THR A 31 -4.75 -0.82 1.00
N SER A 32 -5.37 -1.25 -0.11
CA SER A 32 -6.70 -1.86 -0.07
C SER A 32 -6.67 -3.16 0.73
N ASP A 33 -5.65 -4.01 0.56
CA ASP A 33 -5.54 -5.27 1.32
C ASP A 33 -5.30 -5.05 2.83
N ALA A 34 -4.49 -4.04 3.19
CA ALA A 34 -4.30 -3.65 4.58
C ALA A 34 -5.59 -3.09 5.20
N ALA A 35 -6.37 -2.30 4.44
CA ALA A 35 -7.67 -1.80 4.88
C ALA A 35 -8.67 -2.95 5.14
N GLU A 36 -8.64 -4.01 4.34
CA GLU A 36 -9.45 -5.21 4.60
C GLU A 36 -9.03 -5.92 5.89
N ALA A 37 -7.73 -5.99 6.19
CA ALA A 37 -7.25 -6.54 7.47
C ALA A 37 -7.86 -5.80 8.66
N PHE A 38 -7.93 -4.47 8.61
CA PHE A 38 -8.60 -3.66 9.62
C PHE A 38 -10.11 -3.87 9.64
N ARG A 39 -10.76 -3.95 8.48
CA ARG A 39 -12.21 -4.22 8.40
C ARG A 39 -12.58 -5.59 8.99
N GLU A 40 -11.71 -6.57 8.86
CA GLU A 40 -11.85 -7.94 9.38
C GLU A 40 -11.49 -8.08 10.86
N ALA A 41 -10.80 -7.10 11.44
CA ALA A 41 -10.31 -7.16 12.82
C ALA A 41 -11.46 -7.08 13.85
N PRO A 42 -11.31 -7.70 15.03
CA PRO A 42 -12.31 -7.60 16.10
C PRO A 42 -12.64 -6.16 16.51
N GLY A 43 -11.64 -5.27 16.55
CA GLY A 43 -11.82 -3.84 16.79
C GLY A 43 -12.09 -2.99 15.54
N GLY A 44 -12.26 -3.62 14.37
CA GLY A 44 -12.42 -2.95 13.09
C GLY A 44 -11.25 -2.00 12.77
N PHE A 45 -11.56 -0.88 12.14
CA PHE A 45 -10.57 0.17 11.81
C PHE A 45 -9.89 0.82 13.02
N TYR A 46 -10.36 0.54 14.25
CA TYR A 46 -9.79 1.07 15.49
C TYR A 46 -9.14 -0.03 16.34
N ASP A 47 -8.88 -1.22 15.77
CA ASP A 47 -8.21 -2.32 16.45
C ASP A 47 -6.78 -1.94 16.86
N GLN A 48 -6.53 -1.84 18.17
CA GLN A 48 -5.26 -1.37 18.72
C GLN A 48 -4.12 -2.36 18.49
N GLU A 49 -4.40 -3.66 18.55
CA GLU A 49 -3.38 -4.70 18.36
C GLU A 49 -2.92 -4.73 16.90
N LEU A 50 -3.86 -4.61 15.95
CA LEU A 50 -3.53 -4.53 14.53
C LEU A 50 -2.81 -3.22 14.19
N ALA A 51 -3.21 -2.09 14.78
CA ALA A 51 -2.52 -0.82 14.62
C ALA A 51 -1.07 -0.89 15.13
N LYS A 52 -0.84 -1.56 16.27
CA LYS A 52 0.52 -1.80 16.79
C LYS A 52 1.35 -2.62 15.82
N LYS A 53 0.80 -3.71 15.25
CA LYS A 53 1.48 -4.52 14.23
C LYS A 53 1.82 -3.71 12.97
N LEU A 54 0.93 -2.83 12.52
CA LEU A 54 1.17 -1.95 11.38
C LEU A 54 2.40 -1.07 11.62
N VAL A 55 2.46 -0.44 12.79
CA VAL A 55 3.60 0.41 13.17
C VAL A 55 4.88 -0.41 13.28
N GLU A 56 4.83 -1.53 14.00
CA GLU A 56 5.99 -2.38 14.27
C GLU A 56 6.61 -2.96 12.99
N HIS A 57 5.78 -3.44 12.07
CA HIS A 57 6.28 -4.16 10.90
C HIS A 57 6.40 -3.31 9.64
N LEU A 58 5.55 -2.28 9.44
CA LEU A 58 5.58 -1.48 8.20
C LEU A 58 6.23 -0.11 8.37
N PHE A 59 5.93 0.61 9.47
CA PHE A 59 6.35 2.01 9.58
C PHE A 59 7.71 2.18 10.27
N ALA A 60 7.93 1.48 11.38
CA ALA A 60 9.17 1.58 12.15
C ALA A 60 10.41 1.08 11.40
N PRO A 61 10.37 -0.08 10.68
CA PRO A 61 11.56 -0.63 10.04
C PRO A 61 12.03 0.16 8.81
N ARG A 62 11.14 0.95 8.19
CA ARG A 62 11.39 1.65 6.92
C ARG A 62 11.89 0.65 5.86
N ASN A 63 13.11 0.85 5.36
CA ASN A 63 13.74 -0.01 4.35
C ASN A 63 14.84 -0.91 4.93
N ALA A 64 14.82 -1.16 6.24
CA ALA A 64 15.80 -2.03 6.91
C ALA A 64 15.48 -3.53 6.76
N ILE A 65 14.29 -3.87 6.28
CA ILE A 65 13.83 -5.22 6.00
C ILE A 65 13.22 -5.25 4.59
N ASP A 66 13.18 -6.42 3.96
CA ASP A 66 12.52 -6.58 2.67
C ASP A 66 11.04 -6.17 2.78
N PRO A 67 10.52 -5.27 1.92
CA PRO A 67 9.14 -4.80 2.03
C PRO A 67 8.08 -5.90 1.91
N ALA A 68 8.35 -6.97 1.16
CA ALA A 68 7.41 -8.09 1.06
C ALA A 68 7.42 -8.94 2.33
N GLU A 69 8.58 -9.14 2.95
CA GLU A 69 8.68 -9.78 4.27
C GLU A 69 7.98 -8.94 5.36
N ALA A 70 8.20 -7.62 5.36
CA ALA A 70 7.51 -6.69 6.24
C ALA A 70 5.98 -6.81 6.13
N TYR A 71 5.49 -6.84 4.89
CA TYR A 71 4.06 -6.98 4.63
C TYR A 71 3.51 -8.33 5.10
N ARG A 72 4.23 -9.43 4.84
CA ARG A 72 3.84 -10.76 5.35
C ARG A 72 3.82 -10.81 6.87
N ALA A 73 4.76 -10.15 7.56
CA ALA A 73 4.76 -10.07 9.02
C ALA A 73 3.53 -9.32 9.57
N PHE A 74 3.11 -8.24 8.91
CA PHE A 74 1.89 -7.51 9.25
C PHE A 74 0.61 -8.31 8.91
N ARG A 75 0.47 -8.75 7.65
CA ARG A 75 -0.78 -9.28 7.09
C ARG A 75 -0.97 -10.78 7.30
N GLY A 76 0.12 -11.52 7.56
CA GLY A 76 0.18 -12.98 7.61
C GLY A 76 0.23 -13.67 6.25
N ARG A 77 0.19 -12.91 5.15
CA ARG A 77 0.22 -13.38 3.76
C ARG A 77 0.66 -12.24 2.83
N ASP A 78 0.96 -12.56 1.57
CA ASP A 78 1.16 -11.54 0.54
C ASP A 78 -0.13 -10.76 0.27
N ALA A 79 0.01 -9.52 -0.22
CA ALA A 79 -1.11 -8.68 -0.65
C ALA A 79 -1.84 -9.31 -1.83
N ARG A 80 -3.18 -9.19 -1.84
CA ARG A 80 -4.05 -9.79 -2.85
C ARG A 80 -4.75 -8.70 -3.65
N ILE A 81 -4.68 -8.80 -4.98
CA ILE A 81 -5.26 -7.82 -5.91
C ILE A 81 -6.78 -7.73 -5.79
N GLU A 82 -7.43 -8.81 -5.33
CA GLU A 82 -8.88 -8.89 -5.14
C GLU A 82 -9.40 -7.83 -4.17
N ALA A 83 -8.57 -7.40 -3.19
CA ALA A 83 -8.92 -6.30 -2.29
C ALA A 83 -9.07 -4.98 -3.06
N LEU A 84 -8.11 -4.67 -3.94
CA LEU A 84 -8.16 -3.48 -4.79
C LEU A 84 -9.33 -3.54 -5.79
N MET A 85 -9.63 -4.72 -6.33
CA MET A 85 -10.75 -4.91 -7.26
C MET A 85 -12.08 -4.55 -6.58
N ARG A 86 -12.34 -5.08 -5.37
CA ARG A 86 -13.53 -4.73 -4.60
C ARG A 86 -13.59 -3.25 -4.24
N ASP A 87 -12.46 -2.68 -3.81
CA ASP A 87 -12.35 -1.25 -3.46
C ASP A 87 -12.68 -0.32 -4.64
N ARG A 88 -12.33 -0.75 -5.87
CA ARG A 88 -12.65 -0.03 -7.11
C ARG A 88 -14.01 -0.39 -7.73
N GLY A 89 -14.78 -1.26 -7.10
CA GLY A 89 -16.13 -1.64 -7.54
C GLY A 89 -16.18 -2.64 -8.70
N PHE A 90 -15.17 -3.51 -8.83
CA PHE A 90 -15.20 -4.68 -9.70
C PHE A 90 -15.90 -5.89 -9.05
#